data_AF-A0A2V9CPS7-F1
#
_entry.id   AF-A0A2V9CPS7-F1
#
_cell.length_a   1.000
_cell.length_b   1.000
_cell.length_c   1.000
_cell.angle_alpha   90.00
_cell.angle_beta   90.00
_cell.angle_gamma   90.00
#
_symmetry.space_group_name_H-M   'P 1'
#
loop_
_entity.id
_entity.type
_entity.pdbx_description
1 polymer ?
#
loop_
_entity_poly.entity_id
_entity_poly.type
_entity_poly.pdbx_seq_one_letter_code
_entity_poly.pdbx_strand_id
1 'polypeptide(L)'
;MVLLVIKVLKGFMRRILVRVSLLTLILSPLCAAQTSGLDKNLNDTQILGRRLYQQRCGVCHTPPTLTSKVFGPVLYKDLVTRNEATFQAVIGNGSKRMPGFKYELQPSEISAIVEYLKTVPKPAAAPVAGDGEHVRDQ
;
A
#
# COMPACT_ATOMS: atom_id res chain seq x y z
N MET A 1 -46.76 -37.47 -21.19
CA MET A 1 -45.56 -36.63 -21.41
C MET A 1 -45.14 -35.81 -20.19
N VAL A 2 -46.05 -35.14 -19.47
CA VAL A 2 -45.73 -34.26 -18.31
C VAL A 2 -44.97 -34.96 -17.16
N LEU A 3 -45.33 -36.20 -16.82
CA LEU A 3 -44.68 -36.97 -15.75
C LEU A 3 -43.22 -37.40 -16.05
N LEU A 4 -42.85 -37.51 -17.33
CA LEU A 4 -41.49 -37.87 -17.75
C LEU A 4 -40.53 -36.69 -17.57
N VAL A 5 -41.00 -35.48 -17.90
CA VAL A 5 -40.24 -34.22 -17.76
C VAL A 5 -39.93 -33.91 -16.29
N ILE A 6 -40.89 -34.15 -15.38
CA ILE A 6 -40.72 -33.91 -13.94
C ILE A 6 -39.67 -34.86 -13.32
N LYS A 7 -39.63 -36.13 -13.76
CA LYS A 7 -38.63 -37.11 -13.31
C LYS A 7 -37.21 -36.78 -13.82
N VAL A 8 -37.10 -36.33 -15.08
CA VAL A 8 -35.82 -35.90 -15.68
C VAL A 8 -35.27 -34.64 -14.99
N LEU A 9 -36.12 -33.64 -14.72
CA LEU A 9 -35.71 -32.43 -13.99
C LEU A 9 -35.24 -32.74 -12.57
N LYS A 10 -35.98 -33.58 -11.83
CA LYS A 10 -35.60 -33.98 -10.46
C LYS A 10 -34.31 -34.82 -10.42
N GLY A 11 -34.06 -35.65 -11.44
CA GLY A 11 -32.83 -36.43 -11.57
C GLY A 11 -31.60 -35.57 -11.92
N PHE A 12 -31.78 -34.57 -12.78
CA PHE A 12 -30.74 -33.60 -13.12
C PHE A 12 -30.40 -32.70 -11.91
N MET A 13 -31.42 -32.25 -11.18
CA MET A 13 -31.27 -31.42 -9.97
C MET A 13 -30.59 -32.17 -8.82
N ARG A 14 -30.89 -33.47 -8.62
CA ARG A 14 -30.24 -34.33 -7.62
C ARG A 14 -28.78 -34.66 -7.97
N ARG A 15 -28.42 -34.70 -9.26
CA ARG A 15 -27.04 -34.89 -9.73
C ARG A 15 -26.22 -33.59 -9.70
N ILE A 16 -26.87 -32.44 -9.87
CA ILE A 16 -26.26 -31.11 -9.71
C ILE A 16 -26.01 -30.82 -8.22
N LEU A 17 -26.97 -31.09 -7.33
CA LEU A 17 -26.83 -30.91 -5.88
C LEU A 17 -25.67 -31.73 -5.26
N VAL A 18 -25.47 -32.98 -5.71
CA VAL A 18 -24.40 -33.84 -5.20
C VAL A 18 -23.01 -33.42 -5.72
N ARG A 19 -22.92 -32.85 -6.93
CA ARG A 19 -21.64 -32.35 -7.48
C ARG A 19 -21.26 -30.96 -6.98
N VAL A 20 -22.24 -30.10 -6.70
CA VAL A 20 -22.00 -28.79 -6.06
C VAL A 20 -21.52 -28.97 -4.61
N SER A 21 -22.04 -29.98 -3.89
CA SER A 21 -21.64 -30.26 -2.51
C SER A 21 -20.23 -30.84 -2.35
N LEU A 22 -19.60 -31.38 -3.41
CA LEU A 22 -18.23 -31.91 -3.37
C LEU A 22 -17.17 -30.88 -3.81
N LEU A 23 -17.57 -29.77 -4.44
CA LEU A 23 -16.65 -28.68 -4.83
C LEU A 23 -16.54 -27.56 -3.79
N THR A 24 -17.42 -27.52 -2.78
CA THR A 24 -17.44 -26.48 -1.74
C THR A 24 -16.61 -26.80 -0.49
N LEU A 25 -15.95 -27.97 -0.44
CA LEU A 25 -15.15 -28.41 0.73
C LEU A 25 -13.62 -28.18 0.56
N ILE A 26 -13.18 -27.45 -0.47
CA ILE A 26 -11.75 -27.12 -0.71
C ILE A 26 -11.54 -25.59 -0.76
N LEU A 27 -12.53 -24.81 -0.33
CA LEU A 27 -12.46 -23.34 -0.37
C LEU A 27 -12.79 -22.75 1.00
N SER A 28 -11.82 -22.83 1.92
CA SER A 28 -11.79 -22.04 3.15
C SER A 28 -10.33 -21.74 3.52
N PRO A 29 -10.09 -20.56 4.10
CA PRO A 29 -9.31 -19.54 3.42
C PRO A 29 -7.87 -19.51 3.92
N LEU A 30 -6.90 -19.65 3.02
CA LEU A 30 -5.51 -19.30 3.31
C LEU A 30 -5.28 -17.79 3.13
N CYS A 31 -6.12 -16.96 3.76
CA CYS A 31 -5.83 -15.54 3.96
C CYS A 31 -5.32 -15.34 5.39
N ALA A 32 -4.23 -16.04 5.74
CA ALA A 32 -3.33 -15.48 6.73
C ALA A 32 -2.63 -14.30 6.06
N ALA A 33 -3.19 -13.10 6.23
CA ALA A 33 -2.50 -11.86 5.92
C ALA A 33 -1.19 -11.88 6.72
N GLN A 34 -0.10 -12.18 6.03
CA GLN A 34 1.23 -12.19 6.59
C GLN A 34 1.65 -10.73 6.80
N THR A 35 1.34 -10.21 7.98
CA THR A 35 1.80 -8.90 8.42
C THR A 35 3.31 -8.95 8.55
N SER A 36 3.99 -7.99 7.92
CA SER A 36 5.44 -7.91 7.92
C SER A 36 5.90 -7.60 9.35
N GLY A 37 7.05 -8.11 9.81
CA GLY A 37 7.50 -7.93 11.20
C GLY A 37 7.60 -6.48 11.70
N LEU A 38 7.62 -5.50 10.77
CA LEU A 38 7.51 -4.06 11.04
C LEU A 38 6.11 -3.63 11.54
N ASP A 39 5.05 -4.34 11.19
CA ASP A 39 3.68 -4.06 11.63
C ASP A 39 3.45 -4.44 13.08
N LYS A 40 4.23 -5.40 13.61
CA LYS A 40 4.11 -5.88 15.00
C LYS A 40 4.51 -4.83 16.05
N ASN A 41 5.13 -3.72 15.64
CA ASN A 41 5.59 -2.65 16.52
C ASN A 41 4.88 -1.30 16.29
N LEU A 42 3.99 -1.20 15.30
CA LEU A 42 3.24 0.03 15.06
C LEU A 42 2.01 0.12 15.95
N ASN A 43 1.68 1.33 16.40
CA ASN A 43 0.37 1.63 16.98
C ASN A 43 -0.67 1.90 15.88
N ASP A 44 -1.96 1.96 16.26
CA ASP A 44 -3.07 2.14 15.32
C ASP A 44 -2.94 3.38 14.42
N THR A 45 -2.46 4.50 14.97
CA THR A 45 -2.21 5.73 14.22
C THR A 45 -1.13 5.53 13.16
N GLN A 46 -0.04 4.82 13.51
CA GLN A 46 1.04 4.54 12.57
C GLN A 46 0.60 3.51 11.52
N ILE A 47 -0.26 2.55 11.86
CA ILE A 47 -0.86 1.61 10.91
C ILE A 47 -1.73 2.35 9.89
N LEU A 48 -2.58 3.28 10.36
CA LEU A 48 -3.37 4.15 9.49
C LEU A 48 -2.44 4.97 8.57
N GLY A 49 -1.42 5.59 9.15
CA GLY A 49 -0.43 6.36 8.40
C GLY A 49 0.30 5.55 7.32
N ARG A 50 0.72 4.31 7.64
CA ARG A 50 1.34 3.39 6.69
C ARG A 50 0.42 3.13 5.50
N ARG A 51 -0.85 2.80 5.79
CA ARG A 51 -1.84 2.51 4.74
C ARG A 51 -2.05 3.71 3.82
N LEU A 52 -2.26 4.89 4.40
CA LEU A 52 -2.47 6.12 3.63
C LEU A 52 -1.23 6.48 2.80
N TYR A 53 -0.03 6.32 3.38
CA TYR A 53 1.23 6.52 2.67
C TYR A 53 1.36 5.58 1.47
N GLN A 54 1.06 4.29 1.62
CA GLN A 54 1.11 3.33 0.52
C GLN A 54 0.11 3.68 -0.59
N GLN A 55 -1.08 4.14 -0.23
CA GLN A 55 -2.14 4.49 -1.17
C GLN A 55 -1.87 5.79 -1.94
N ARG A 56 -1.25 6.79 -1.29
CA ARG A 56 -1.19 8.17 -1.82
C ARG A 56 0.22 8.67 -2.11
N CYS A 57 1.23 8.15 -1.42
CA CYS A 57 2.59 8.69 -1.44
C CYS A 57 3.60 7.72 -2.06
N GLY A 58 3.37 6.41 -1.91
CA GLY A 58 4.35 5.36 -2.22
C GLY A 58 4.87 5.39 -3.67
N VAL A 59 3.99 5.66 -4.64
CA VAL A 59 4.38 5.72 -6.07
C VAL A 59 5.49 6.74 -6.36
N CYS A 60 5.53 7.84 -5.59
CA CYS A 60 6.55 8.88 -5.75
C CYS A 60 7.71 8.74 -4.78
N HIS A 61 7.47 8.25 -3.56
CA HIS A 61 8.45 8.32 -2.46
C HIS A 61 9.04 6.97 -2.06
N THR A 62 8.56 5.85 -2.61
CA THR A 62 9.06 4.49 -2.33
C THR A 62 9.72 3.90 -3.56
N PRO A 63 11.01 3.51 -3.49
CA PRO A 63 11.67 2.81 -4.58
C PRO A 63 11.00 1.44 -4.81
N PRO A 64 10.55 1.11 -6.03
CA PRO A 64 10.01 -0.23 -6.30
C PRO A 64 11.09 -1.32 -6.24
N THR A 65 12.36 -0.95 -6.46
CA THR A 65 13.53 -1.82 -6.24
C THR A 65 14.67 -1.01 -5.61
N LEU A 66 15.68 -1.69 -5.06
CA LEU A 66 16.83 -1.05 -4.38
C LEU A 66 17.60 -0.05 -5.26
N THR A 67 17.57 -0.24 -6.59
CA THR A 67 18.29 0.60 -7.55
C THR A 67 17.38 1.53 -8.34
N SER A 68 16.07 1.48 -8.12
CA SER A 68 15.11 2.30 -8.85
C SER A 68 15.16 3.76 -8.42
N LYS A 69 15.13 4.67 -9.40
CA LYS A 69 14.88 6.09 -9.14
C LYS A 69 13.43 6.29 -8.70
N VAL A 70 13.21 7.29 -7.87
CA VAL A 70 11.91 7.72 -7.37
C VAL A 70 11.60 9.15 -7.84
N PHE A 71 10.32 9.48 -8.00
CA PHE A 71 9.90 10.81 -8.46
C PHE A 71 10.07 11.90 -7.40
N GLY A 72 9.91 11.53 -6.12
CA GLY A 72 10.09 12.38 -4.97
C GLY A 72 11.29 11.93 -4.11
N PRO A 73 11.75 12.77 -3.17
CA PRO A 73 12.82 12.38 -2.26
C PRO A 73 12.42 11.20 -1.39
N VAL A 74 13.38 10.35 -1.02
CA VAL A 74 13.12 9.26 -0.06
C VAL A 74 12.86 9.84 1.32
N LEU A 75 11.77 9.43 1.95
CA LEU A 75 11.33 9.93 3.25
C LEU A 75 11.74 8.97 4.37
N TYR A 76 12.28 9.51 5.46
CA TYR A 76 12.71 8.74 6.63
C TYR A 76 12.66 9.60 7.90
N LYS A 77 12.69 8.94 9.05
CA LYS A 77 12.48 9.50 10.39
C LYS A 77 13.16 10.85 10.64
N ASP A 78 14.47 10.95 10.44
CA ASP A 78 15.23 12.15 10.84
C ASP A 78 14.86 13.40 10.02
N LEU A 79 14.31 13.26 8.81
CA LEU A 79 13.81 14.41 8.05
C LEU A 79 12.54 14.98 8.69
N VAL A 80 11.67 14.07 9.14
CA VAL A 80 10.34 14.39 9.67
C VAL A 80 10.43 14.96 11.08
N THR A 81 11.14 14.29 11.99
CA THR A 81 11.22 14.70 13.40
C THR A 81 11.79 16.10 13.59
N ARG A 82 12.61 16.60 12.65
CA ARG A 82 13.15 17.96 12.70
C ARG A 82 12.18 19.04 12.19
N ASN A 83 11.16 18.67 11.42
CA ASN A 83 10.34 19.61 10.64
C ASN A 83 8.86 19.19 10.54
N GLU A 84 8.28 18.63 11.61
CA GLU A 84 6.96 17.99 11.55
C GLU A 84 5.86 18.91 11.00
N ALA A 85 5.81 20.16 11.45
CA ALA A 85 4.85 21.15 10.97
C ALA A 85 5.00 21.43 9.46
N THR A 86 6.23 21.47 8.96
CA THR A 86 6.51 21.62 7.52
C THR A 86 6.03 20.40 6.75
N PHE A 87 6.22 19.19 7.26
CA PHE A 87 5.72 17.97 6.64
C PHE A 87 4.19 17.96 6.57
N GLN A 88 3.51 18.33 7.65
CA GLN A 88 2.04 18.47 7.65
C GLN A 88 1.58 19.51 6.61
N ALA A 89 2.24 20.67 6.56
CA ALA A 89 1.91 21.74 5.63
C ALA A 89 2.13 21.33 4.16
N VAL A 90 3.23 20.64 3.85
CA VAL A 90 3.54 20.16 2.49
C VAL A 90 2.63 19.01 2.08
N ILE A 91 2.30 18.07 2.97
CA ILE A 91 1.34 16.99 2.65
C ILE A 91 -0.05 17.59 2.40
N GLY A 92 -0.47 18.57 3.21
CA GLY A 92 -1.76 19.23 3.05
C GLY A 92 -1.86 20.09 1.79
N ASN A 93 -0.89 20.99 1.59
CA ASN A 93 -0.96 22.00 0.53
C ASN A 93 -0.24 21.61 -0.77
N GLY A 94 0.64 20.62 -0.73
CA GLY A 94 1.48 20.23 -1.86
C GLY A 94 2.67 21.18 -2.08
N SER A 95 3.30 21.02 -3.23
CA SER A 95 4.36 21.87 -3.77
C SER A 95 4.25 21.93 -5.29
N LYS A 96 5.20 22.59 -5.97
CA LYS A 96 5.25 22.65 -7.44
C LYS A 96 5.19 21.27 -8.11
N ARG A 97 5.75 20.23 -7.48
CA ARG A 97 5.88 18.87 -8.05
C ARG A 97 5.22 17.78 -7.22
N MET A 98 4.60 18.13 -6.10
CA MET A 98 3.93 17.19 -5.20
C MET A 98 2.48 17.65 -5.01
N PRO A 99 1.48 16.79 -5.25
CA PRO A 99 0.09 17.15 -5.00
C PRO A 99 -0.16 17.41 -3.51
N GLY A 100 -1.10 18.30 -3.21
CA GLY A 100 -1.60 18.54 -1.86
C GLY A 100 -2.86 17.73 -1.59
N PHE A 101 -3.00 17.20 -0.38
CA PHE A 101 -4.06 16.26 -0.03
C PHE A 101 -5.11 16.81 0.94
N LYS A 102 -5.10 18.11 1.28
CA LYS A 102 -6.03 18.70 2.28
C LYS A 102 -7.52 18.58 1.96
N TYR A 103 -7.89 18.29 0.71
CA TYR A 103 -9.28 18.07 0.30
C TYR A 103 -9.64 16.57 0.18
N GLU A 104 -8.65 15.68 0.28
CA GLU A 104 -8.82 14.22 0.19
C GLU A 104 -8.57 13.52 1.53
N LEU A 105 -7.79 14.14 2.42
CA LEU A 105 -7.41 13.61 3.73
C LEU A 105 -7.82 14.58 4.83
N GLN A 106 -8.32 14.01 5.92
CA GLN A 106 -8.56 14.75 7.16
C GLN A 106 -7.23 15.20 7.79
N PRO A 107 -7.23 16.27 8.61
CA PRO A 107 -6.02 16.70 9.33
C PRO A 107 -5.40 15.59 10.19
N SER A 108 -6.23 14.75 10.81
CA SER A 108 -5.78 13.59 11.61
C SER A 108 -5.15 12.50 10.75
N GLU A 109 -5.61 12.30 9.51
CA GLU A 109 -5.02 11.36 8.56
C GLU A 109 -3.66 11.84 8.04
N ILE A 110 -3.51 13.15 7.78
CA ILE A 110 -2.22 13.77 7.47
C ILE A 110 -1.25 13.58 8.64
N SER A 111 -1.74 13.79 9.87
CA SER A 111 -0.96 13.60 11.09
C SER A 111 -0.54 12.13 11.25
N ALA A 112 -1.42 11.18 10.95
CA ALA A 112 -1.13 9.75 10.97
C ALA A 112 0.01 9.38 9.99
N ILE A 113 0.00 9.94 8.77
CA ILE A 113 1.11 9.75 7.81
C ILE A 113 2.43 10.25 8.40
N VAL A 114 2.44 11.42 9.03
CA VAL A 114 3.63 11.98 9.67
C VAL A 114 4.12 11.08 10.81
N GLU A 115 3.23 10.58 11.66
CA GLU A 115 3.56 9.62 12.72
C GLU A 115 4.16 8.32 12.17
N TYR A 116 3.61 7.79 11.07
CA TYR A 116 4.19 6.64 10.39
C TYR A 116 5.60 6.93 9.88
N LEU A 117 5.84 8.07 9.25
CA LEU A 117 7.17 8.42 8.73
C LEU A 117 8.25 8.53 9.82
N LYS A 118 7.87 8.84 11.07
CA LYS A 118 8.77 8.80 12.24
C LYS A 118 9.24 7.39 12.60
N THR A 119 8.67 6.35 12.00
CA THR A 119 9.07 4.94 12.18
C THR A 119 9.93 4.41 11.04
N VAL A 120 10.01 5.14 9.91
CA VAL A 120 10.70 4.68 8.70
C VAL A 120 12.22 4.86 8.89
N PRO A 121 13.02 3.77 8.83
CA PRO A 121 14.47 3.87 8.98
C PRO A 121 15.08 4.59 7.79
N LYS A 122 16.22 5.26 8.02
CA LYS A 122 17.01 5.83 6.94
C LYS A 122 17.49 4.69 6.02
N PRO A 123 17.30 4.78 4.70
CA PRO A 123 17.89 3.82 3.78
C PRO A 123 19.40 3.76 3.97
N ALA A 124 19.98 2.57 3.88
CA ALA A 124 21.43 2.43 3.79
C ALA A 124 21.91 3.26 2.59
N ALA A 125 23.01 4.00 2.77
CA ALA A 125 23.62 4.69 1.64
C ALA A 125 23.92 3.65 0.56
N ALA A 126 23.36 3.82 -0.64
CA ALA A 126 23.83 3.05 -1.78
C ALA A 126 25.34 3.29 -1.92
N PRO A 127 26.15 2.26 -2.25
CA PRO A 127 27.50 2.52 -2.71
C PRO A 127 27.39 3.53 -3.85
N VAL A 128 28.10 4.65 -3.72
CA VAL A 128 28.18 5.69 -4.75
C VAL A 128 28.68 5.04 -6.03
N ALA A 129 27.77 4.73 -6.95
CA ALA A 129 28.16 4.51 -8.34
C ALA A 129 28.68 5.86 -8.83
N GLY A 130 29.95 5.88 -9.18
CA GLY A 130 30.74 7.08 -9.45
C GLY A 130 30.02 8.13 -10.28
N ASP A 131 30.29 9.37 -9.88
CA ASP A 131 30.46 10.55 -10.71
C ASP A 131 30.56 10.27 -12.22
N GLY A 132 29.40 10.23 -12.88
CA GLY A 132 29.28 10.48 -14.30
C GLY A 132 29.26 11.99 -14.54
N GLU A 133 30.44 12.60 -14.53
CA GLU A 133 30.73 13.85 -15.23
C GLU A 133 30.22 13.71 -16.68
N HIS A 134 29.09 14.34 -17.01
CA HIS A 134 28.68 14.54 -18.40
C HIS A 134 28.33 16.01 -18.62
N VAL A 135 29.39 16.76 -18.95
CA VAL A 135 29.47 17.71 -20.08
C VAL A 135 28.44 18.85 -20.04
N ARG A 136 28.92 19.99 -19.54
CA ARG A 136 28.66 21.29 -20.18
C ARG A 136 29.21 21.23 -21.60
N ASP A 137 28.37 21.47 -22.60
CA ASP A 137 28.65 22.12 -23.89
C ASP A 137 27.75 21.57 -25.01
N GLN A 138 26.61 22.24 -25.23
CA GLN A 138 26.05 22.64 -26.54
C GLN A 138 24.75 23.42 -26.35
#